data_AF-A0A928S332-F1
#
_entry.id   AF-A0A928S332-F1
#
_cell.length_a   1.000
_cell.length_b   1.000
_cell.length_c   1.000
_cell.angle_alpha   90.00
_cell.angle_beta   90.00
_cell.angle_gamma   90.00
#
_symmetry.space_group_name_H-M   'P 1'
#
loop_
_entity.id
_entity.type
_entity.pdbx_description
1 polymer ?
#
loop_
_entity_poly.entity_id
_entity_poly.type
_entity_poly.pdbx_seq_one_letter_code
_entity_poly.pdbx_strand_id
1 'polypeptide(L)'
;MPRRVQVEHTHDARRREQLFERWRSQILREGRDLPTLRRVEAQAMADPEVRADSELQNMLISAAAQLRADLVRRTEVTPVMNTVTDPPAPESASGDAEPRAWTSERVHFAFNQLQHEFHDHLVRFDEPRARAALDRINALLAAHPAQVDAEQVARWERALAHLGDRRASLETHVDKLEQRAVEAARRGDHETAARALRRLSTVHALRPVILPDDRFRTVRDAMIAASQDREHQRAARALIDRERAVAAEIRALADVIHRFHVVARATRHDAPEYRDAERRYHEAVAQVRSHDRDWFAALILELVDLLEEGHLPPHKGQQQVDRFLDSVRAALHNLRAEIQKIETESRRFSPSPAPPGTRHD
;
A
#
# COMPACT_ATOMS: atom_id res chain seq x y z
N MET A 1 -21.87 -21.98 -13.38
CA MET A 1 -22.24 -21.54 -12.02
C MET A 1 -21.03 -21.56 -11.09
N PRO A 2 -20.24 -20.47 -10.98
CA PRO A 2 -19.11 -20.40 -10.04
C PRO A 2 -19.26 -19.32 -8.92
N ARG A 3 -20.34 -18.52 -8.92
CA ARG A 3 -20.45 -17.34 -8.03
C ARG A 3 -20.71 -17.63 -6.55
N ARG A 4 -21.14 -18.84 -6.15
CA ARG A 4 -21.44 -19.14 -4.72
C ARG A 4 -20.19 -19.43 -3.88
N VAL A 5 -19.20 -20.13 -4.43
CA VAL A 5 -17.98 -20.54 -3.69
C VAL A 5 -17.08 -19.35 -3.35
N GLN A 6 -17.04 -18.32 -4.21
CA GLN A 6 -16.24 -17.12 -3.97
C GLN A 6 -16.78 -16.22 -2.85
N VAL A 7 -18.10 -16.23 -2.60
CA VAL A 7 -18.71 -15.40 -1.55
C VAL A 7 -18.53 -16.02 -0.16
N GLU A 8 -18.54 -17.36 -0.06
CA GLU A 8 -18.26 -18.06 1.20
C GLU A 8 -16.81 -17.87 1.67
N HIS A 9 -15.83 -17.99 0.76
CA HIS A 9 -14.42 -17.80 1.11
C HIS A 9 -14.06 -16.38 1.56
N THR A 10 -14.77 -15.36 1.04
CA THR A 10 -14.54 -13.96 1.44
C THR A 10 -15.22 -13.61 2.76
N HIS A 11 -16.34 -14.25 3.08
CA HIS A 11 -17.01 -14.11 4.37
C HIS A 11 -16.22 -14.79 5.51
N ASP A 12 -15.68 -15.98 5.25
CA ASP A 12 -14.85 -16.72 6.22
C ASP A 12 -13.53 -16.00 6.52
N ALA A 13 -12.89 -15.41 5.50
CA ALA A 13 -11.67 -14.61 5.69
C ALA A 13 -11.93 -13.37 6.56
N ARG A 14 -13.02 -12.64 6.33
CA ARG A 14 -13.39 -11.46 7.14
C ARG A 14 -13.72 -11.85 8.58
N ARG A 15 -14.44 -12.96 8.79
CA ARG A 15 -14.76 -13.46 10.13
C ARG A 15 -13.49 -13.88 10.88
N ARG A 16 -12.56 -14.54 10.21
CA ARG A 16 -11.25 -14.90 10.77
C ARG A 16 -10.45 -13.68 11.20
N GLU A 17 -10.37 -12.66 10.35
CA GLU A 17 -9.67 -11.40 10.65
C GLU A 17 -10.27 -10.72 11.90
N GLN A 18 -11.60 -10.67 12.00
CA GLN A 18 -12.28 -10.07 13.16
C GLN A 18 -12.02 -10.83 14.46
N LEU A 19 -12.07 -12.17 14.43
CA LEU A 19 -11.77 -13.01 15.59
C LEU A 19 -10.30 -12.90 15.99
N PHE A 20 -9.40 -12.84 15.01
CA PHE A 20 -7.98 -12.63 15.24
C PHE A 20 -7.74 -11.29 15.93
N GLU A 21 -8.28 -10.19 15.40
CA GLU A 21 -8.08 -8.86 16.00
C GLU A 21 -8.71 -8.75 17.40
N ARG A 22 -9.86 -9.39 17.64
CA ARG A 22 -10.48 -9.47 18.97
C ARG A 22 -9.55 -10.15 19.97
N TRP A 23 -9.10 -11.38 19.65
CA TRP A 23 -8.26 -12.17 20.53
C TRP A 23 -6.85 -11.59 20.69
N ARG A 24 -6.26 -11.04 19.61
CA ARG A 24 -4.99 -10.32 19.64
C ARG A 24 -5.06 -9.11 20.56
N SER A 25 -6.12 -8.31 20.46
CA SER A 25 -6.35 -7.16 21.35
C SER A 25 -6.47 -7.58 22.82
N GLN A 26 -7.11 -8.72 23.08
CA GLN A 26 -7.23 -9.25 24.44
C GLN A 26 -5.89 -9.77 24.97
N ILE A 27 -5.14 -10.53 24.17
CA ILE A 27 -3.79 -11.01 24.49
C ILE A 27 -2.86 -9.84 24.82
N LEU A 28 -2.88 -8.77 24.03
CA LEU A 28 -2.03 -7.58 24.27
C LEU A 28 -2.45 -6.80 25.52
N ARG A 29 -3.75 -6.78 25.84
CA ARG A 29 -4.28 -6.03 26.99
C ARG A 29 -4.03 -6.72 28.32
N GLU A 30 -4.23 -8.04 28.35
CA GLU A 30 -4.20 -8.86 29.56
C GLU A 30 -2.87 -9.59 29.77
N GLY A 31 -2.13 -9.92 28.70
CA GLY A 31 -0.83 -10.62 28.75
C GLY A 31 0.33 -9.71 29.16
N ARG A 32 0.24 -9.11 30.35
CA ARG A 32 1.25 -8.17 30.88
C ARG A 32 2.45 -8.88 31.52
N ASP A 33 2.29 -10.14 31.88
CA ASP A 33 3.33 -11.01 32.42
C ASP A 33 3.20 -12.43 31.83
N LEU A 34 4.23 -13.27 32.00
CA LEU A 34 4.25 -14.62 31.43
C LEU A 34 3.10 -15.52 31.94
N PRO A 35 2.72 -15.51 33.24
CA PRO A 35 1.57 -16.26 33.74
C PRO A 35 0.22 -15.82 33.14
N THR A 36 -0.04 -14.52 33.07
CA THR A 36 -1.27 -13.96 32.49
C THR A 36 -1.36 -14.22 30.99
N LEU A 37 -0.24 -14.12 30.27
CA LEU A 37 -0.17 -14.46 28.84
C LEU A 37 -0.56 -15.91 28.59
N ARG A 38 -0.02 -16.87 29.36
CA ARG A 38 -0.37 -18.30 29.23
C ARG A 38 -1.86 -18.56 29.48
N ARG A 39 -2.45 -17.85 30.45
CA ARG A 39 -3.87 -17.98 30.77
C ARG A 39 -4.76 -17.49 29.62
N VAL A 40 -4.45 -16.33 29.06
CA VAL A 40 -5.23 -15.71 27.97
C VAL A 40 -5.07 -16.49 26.66
N GLU A 41 -3.87 -17.02 26.39
CA GLU A 41 -3.61 -17.93 25.28
C GLU A 41 -4.45 -19.22 25.40
N ALA A 42 -4.49 -19.84 26.58
CA ALA A 42 -5.33 -21.01 26.82
C ALA A 42 -6.83 -20.70 26.65
N GLN A 43 -7.27 -19.50 27.05
CA GLN A 43 -8.65 -19.04 26.86
C GLN A 43 -9.00 -18.81 25.38
N ALA A 44 -8.08 -18.24 24.61
CA ALA A 44 -8.24 -18.07 23.17
C ALA A 44 -8.31 -19.42 22.44
N MET A 45 -7.47 -20.39 22.82
CA MET A 45 -7.48 -21.76 22.27
C MET A 45 -8.69 -22.58 22.73
N ALA A 46 -9.37 -22.14 23.80
CA ALA A 46 -10.59 -22.78 24.29
C ALA A 46 -11.85 -22.35 23.51
N ASP A 47 -11.79 -21.24 22.76
CA ASP A 47 -12.89 -20.71 21.95
C ASP A 47 -13.28 -21.73 20.84
N PRO A 48 -14.55 -22.14 20.74
CA PRO A 48 -15.00 -23.09 19.73
C PRO A 48 -14.70 -22.67 18.29
N GLU A 49 -14.76 -21.38 17.98
CA GLU A 49 -14.51 -20.85 16.63
C GLU A 49 -13.01 -20.86 16.30
N VAL A 50 -12.16 -20.61 17.29
CA VAL A 50 -10.70 -20.73 17.15
C VAL A 50 -10.31 -22.20 16.99
N ARG A 51 -10.91 -23.11 17.79
CA ARG A 51 -10.60 -24.55 17.73
C ARG A 51 -10.95 -25.17 16.36
N ALA A 52 -11.97 -24.65 15.68
CA ALA A 52 -12.39 -25.12 14.37
C ALA A 52 -11.49 -24.61 13.21
N ASP A 53 -10.69 -23.56 13.43
CA ASP A 53 -9.87 -22.93 12.39
C ASP A 53 -8.36 -23.01 12.73
N SER A 54 -7.65 -23.91 12.05
CA SER A 54 -6.21 -24.11 12.24
C SER A 54 -5.35 -22.91 11.81
N GLU A 55 -5.83 -22.12 10.85
CA GLU A 55 -5.11 -20.93 10.39
C GLU A 55 -5.18 -19.83 11.45
N LEU A 56 -6.37 -19.61 12.03
CA LEU A 56 -6.58 -18.70 13.15
C LEU A 56 -5.76 -19.09 14.39
N GLN A 57 -5.69 -20.39 14.71
CA GLN A 57 -4.82 -20.90 15.77
C GLN A 57 -3.35 -20.53 15.54
N ASN A 58 -2.83 -20.77 14.35
CA ASN A 58 -1.44 -20.44 14.01
C ASN A 58 -1.15 -18.95 14.10
N MET A 59 -2.09 -18.10 13.64
CA MET A 59 -1.97 -16.65 13.77
C MET A 59 -1.88 -16.22 15.23
N LEU A 60 -2.76 -16.76 16.09
CA LEU A 60 -2.79 -16.43 17.53
C LEU A 60 -1.57 -16.96 18.29
N ILE A 61 -1.10 -18.17 17.97
CA ILE A 61 0.13 -18.74 18.54
C ILE A 61 1.33 -17.87 18.16
N SER A 62 1.42 -17.43 16.90
CA SER A 62 2.49 -16.54 16.43
C SER A 62 2.47 -15.20 17.17
N ALA A 63 1.28 -14.59 17.32
CA ALA A 63 1.12 -13.34 18.06
C ALA A 63 1.50 -13.48 19.54
N ALA A 64 1.09 -14.57 20.20
CA ALA A 64 1.46 -14.86 21.59
C ALA A 64 2.96 -15.13 21.73
N ALA A 65 3.59 -15.80 20.77
CA ALA A 65 5.03 -16.06 20.76
C ALA A 65 5.86 -14.77 20.65
N GLN A 66 5.43 -13.82 19.81
CA GLN A 66 6.06 -12.50 19.71
C GLN A 66 6.00 -11.75 21.04
N LEU A 67 4.81 -11.68 21.66
CA LEU A 67 4.64 -11.02 22.95
C LEU A 67 5.43 -11.72 24.07
N ARG A 68 5.51 -13.05 24.04
CA ARG A 68 6.34 -13.83 24.98
C ARG A 68 7.82 -13.48 24.84
N ALA A 69 8.33 -13.38 23.62
CA ALA A 69 9.70 -12.97 23.36
C ALA A 69 9.98 -11.54 23.86
N ASP A 70 9.03 -10.62 23.68
CA ASP A 70 9.14 -9.25 24.17
C ASP A 70 9.11 -9.17 25.71
N LEU A 71 8.24 -9.96 26.37
CA LEU A 71 8.20 -10.04 27.84
C LEU A 71 9.48 -10.66 28.41
N VAL A 72 10.01 -11.71 27.79
CA VAL A 72 11.31 -12.29 28.17
C VAL A 72 12.41 -11.26 28.04
N ARG A 73 12.50 -10.55 26.91
CA ARG A 73 13.45 -9.44 26.73
C ARG A 73 13.30 -8.35 27.79
N ARG A 74 12.08 -7.96 28.15
CA ARG A 74 11.84 -6.95 29.20
C ARG A 74 12.22 -7.45 30.60
N THR A 75 12.01 -8.73 30.87
CA THR A 75 12.38 -9.35 32.16
C THR A 75 13.90 -9.52 32.25
N GLU A 76 14.57 -9.85 31.15
CA GLU A 76 16.04 -9.89 31.03
C GLU A 76 16.68 -8.49 31.03
N VAL A 77 15.94 -7.47 30.56
CA VAL A 77 16.33 -6.04 30.56
C VAL A 77 15.70 -5.30 31.74
N THR A 78 15.38 -5.99 32.84
CA THR A 78 15.28 -5.35 34.15
C THR A 78 16.64 -5.49 34.84
N PRO A 79 17.67 -4.67 34.51
CA PRO A 79 18.77 -4.53 35.42
C PRO A 79 18.20 -3.91 36.69
N VAL A 80 18.69 -4.37 37.82
CA VAL A 80 18.71 -3.65 39.07
C VAL A 80 19.24 -2.23 38.79
N MET A 81 18.36 -1.28 38.46
CA MET A 81 18.61 0.13 38.70
C MET A 81 18.42 0.35 40.20
N ASN A 82 19.44 0.00 40.95
CA ASN A 82 19.81 0.70 42.16
C ASN A 82 21.34 0.70 42.22
N THR A 83 21.88 1.92 42.36
CA THR A 83 23.29 2.32 42.41
C THR A 83 24.07 2.19 41.10
N VAL A 84 23.77 3.09 40.15
CA VAL A 84 24.84 3.83 39.48
C VAL A 84 25.48 4.69 40.57
N THR A 85 26.65 4.27 41.04
CA THR A 85 27.54 5.16 41.78
C THR A 85 28.20 6.05 40.74
N ASP A 86 27.99 7.36 40.86
CA ASP A 86 28.84 8.37 40.26
C ASP A 86 30.33 8.03 40.51
N PRO A 87 31.26 8.42 39.62
CA PRO A 87 32.67 8.47 40.01
C PRO A 87 32.77 9.39 41.24
N PRO A 88 33.30 8.92 42.39
CA PRO A 88 33.34 9.77 43.57
C PRO A 88 34.30 10.93 43.30
N ALA A 89 33.75 12.15 43.37
CA ALA A 89 34.53 13.32 43.70
C ALA A 89 35.25 13.08 45.05
N PRO A 90 36.45 13.63 45.26
CA PRO A 90 37.32 13.24 46.36
C PRO A 90 36.84 13.87 47.66
N GLU A 91 36.03 13.14 48.41
CA GLU A 91 35.75 13.45 49.82
C GLU A 91 36.43 12.42 50.72
N SER A 92 37.62 12.81 51.18
CA SER A 92 38.10 12.70 52.56
C SER A 92 37.41 11.65 53.44
N ALA A 93 37.87 10.41 53.36
CA ALA A 93 37.71 9.45 54.45
C ALA A 93 39.07 8.79 54.71
N SER A 94 39.67 9.18 55.83
CA SER A 94 40.88 8.61 56.38
C SER A 94 40.73 7.10 56.58
N GLY A 95 41.56 6.33 55.89
CA GLY A 95 41.68 4.89 56.01
C GLY A 95 42.56 4.36 54.88
N ASP A 96 43.78 3.96 55.23
CA ASP A 96 44.78 3.42 54.31
C ASP A 96 44.20 2.29 53.44
N ALA A 97 43.80 2.63 52.21
CA ALA A 97 43.57 1.69 51.13
C ALA A 97 44.47 2.12 49.98
N GLU A 98 45.61 1.45 49.86
CA GLU A 98 46.51 1.58 48.72
C GLU A 98 45.70 1.55 47.41
N PRO A 99 46.09 2.35 46.38
CA PRO A 99 45.49 2.24 45.06
C PRO A 99 45.64 0.79 44.60
N ARG A 100 44.52 0.04 44.55
CA ARG A 100 44.51 -1.40 44.22
C ARG A 100 45.24 -1.61 42.90
N ALA A 101 46.51 -2.00 42.97
CA ALA A 101 47.38 -2.14 41.83
C ALA A 101 46.72 -3.06 40.79
N TRP A 102 46.87 -2.71 39.51
CA TRP A 102 46.49 -3.59 38.41
C TRP A 102 47.37 -4.84 38.49
N THR A 103 46.84 -5.91 39.07
CA THR A 103 47.51 -7.22 39.04
C THR A 103 47.39 -7.81 37.64
N SER A 104 48.39 -8.59 37.22
CA SER A 104 48.41 -9.22 35.90
C SER A 104 47.14 -10.04 35.62
N GLU A 105 46.59 -10.71 36.64
CA GLU A 105 45.33 -11.45 36.54
C GLU A 105 44.12 -10.56 36.23
N ARG A 106 44.06 -9.35 36.80
CA ARG A 106 42.96 -8.40 36.54
C ARG A 106 43.04 -7.82 35.13
N VAL A 107 44.24 -7.60 34.61
CA VAL A 107 44.45 -7.16 33.22
C VAL A 107 43.99 -8.25 32.24
N HIS A 108 44.39 -9.52 32.48
CA HIS A 108 43.94 -10.65 31.65
C HIS A 108 42.42 -10.86 31.71
N PHE A 109 41.82 -10.73 32.89
CA PHE A 109 40.36 -10.82 33.05
C PHE A 109 39.63 -9.73 32.25
N ALA A 110 40.05 -8.46 32.39
CA ALA A 110 39.47 -7.35 31.66
C ALA A 110 39.64 -7.49 30.13
N PHE A 111 40.82 -7.94 29.69
CA PHE A 111 41.10 -8.22 28.28
C PHE A 111 40.18 -9.31 27.73
N ASN A 112 40.02 -10.44 28.44
CA ASN A 112 39.13 -11.52 28.04
C ASN A 112 37.66 -11.07 27.97
N GLN A 113 37.21 -10.24 28.92
CA GLN A 113 35.86 -9.69 28.90
C GLN A 113 35.63 -8.81 27.67
N LEU A 114 36.54 -7.87 27.39
CA LEU A 114 36.45 -7.00 26.21
C LEU A 114 36.55 -7.77 24.90
N GLN A 115 37.33 -8.86 24.86
CA GLN A 115 37.39 -9.76 23.72
C GLN A 115 36.02 -10.41 23.43
N HIS A 116 35.34 -10.89 24.47
CA HIS A 116 34.00 -11.47 24.31
C HIS A 116 32.99 -10.39 23.86
N GLU A 117 33.02 -9.20 24.47
CA GLU A 117 32.18 -8.06 24.04
C GLU A 117 32.42 -7.70 22.56
N PHE A 118 33.69 -7.59 22.16
CA PHE A 118 34.06 -7.30 20.77
C PHE A 118 33.52 -8.35 19.81
N HIS A 119 33.70 -9.64 20.12
CA HIS A 119 33.20 -10.73 19.28
C HIS A 119 31.68 -10.73 19.18
N ASP A 120 30.98 -10.52 20.30
CA ASP A 120 29.52 -10.41 20.33
C ASP A 120 29.02 -9.26 19.46
N HIS A 121 29.68 -8.10 19.51
CA HIS A 121 29.34 -6.96 18.67
C HIS A 121 29.62 -7.21 17.18
N LEU A 122 30.70 -7.93 16.84
CA LEU A 122 30.96 -8.36 15.45
C LEU A 122 29.85 -9.27 14.93
N VAL A 123 29.41 -10.27 15.72
CA VAL A 123 28.34 -11.20 15.33
C VAL A 123 27.01 -10.45 15.11
N ARG A 124 26.74 -9.43 15.94
CA ARG A 124 25.53 -8.60 15.86
C ARG A 124 25.58 -7.49 14.81
N PHE A 125 26.68 -7.33 14.09
CA PHE A 125 26.90 -6.22 13.15
C PHE A 125 26.80 -4.82 13.80
N ASP A 126 27.16 -4.71 15.08
CA ASP A 126 27.14 -3.45 15.84
C ASP A 126 28.52 -2.78 15.81
N GLU A 127 28.85 -2.17 14.67
CA GLU A 127 30.15 -1.54 14.43
C GLU A 127 30.52 -0.47 15.47
N PRO A 128 29.63 0.47 15.88
CA PRO A 128 29.97 1.48 16.88
C PRO A 128 30.39 0.86 18.22
N ARG A 129 29.67 -0.17 18.68
CA ARG A 129 30.01 -0.84 19.94
C ARG A 129 31.26 -1.73 19.81
N ALA A 130 31.46 -2.37 18.65
CA ALA A 130 32.69 -3.10 18.37
C ALA A 130 33.92 -2.17 18.37
N ARG A 131 33.81 -0.97 17.80
CA ARG A 131 34.85 0.05 17.84
C ARG A 131 35.15 0.51 19.27
N ALA A 132 34.12 0.83 20.04
CA ALA A 132 34.30 1.23 21.45
C ALA A 132 34.93 0.13 22.33
N ALA A 133 34.65 -1.16 22.06
CA ALA A 133 35.34 -2.27 22.72
C ALA A 133 36.82 -2.34 22.31
N LEU A 134 37.12 -2.16 21.02
CA LEU A 134 38.50 -2.14 20.51
C LEU A 134 39.31 -0.96 21.03
N ASP A 135 38.70 0.23 21.17
CA ASP A 135 39.35 1.41 21.74
C ASP A 135 39.72 1.17 23.22
N ARG A 136 38.86 0.48 23.99
CA ARG A 136 39.15 0.05 25.37
C ARG A 136 40.29 -0.98 25.43
N ILE A 137 40.34 -1.90 24.47
CA ILE A 137 41.44 -2.87 24.33
C ILE A 137 42.76 -2.15 24.01
N ASN A 138 42.74 -1.18 23.10
CA ASN A 138 43.91 -0.38 22.75
C ASN A 138 44.42 0.44 23.95
N ALA A 139 43.52 0.97 24.78
CA ALA A 139 43.90 1.64 26.03
C ALA A 139 44.58 0.67 27.03
N LEU A 140 44.10 -0.58 27.13
CA LEU A 140 44.75 -1.61 27.95
C LEU A 140 46.13 -2.02 27.40
N LEU A 141 46.27 -2.15 26.08
CA LEU A 141 47.55 -2.43 25.43
C LEU A 141 48.57 -1.32 25.70
N ALA A 142 48.15 -0.05 25.62
CA ALA A 142 49.01 1.11 25.91
C ALA A 142 49.47 1.16 27.38
N ALA A 143 48.58 0.80 28.32
CA ALA A 143 48.89 0.77 29.75
C ALA A 143 49.72 -0.47 30.17
N HIS A 144 49.51 -1.60 29.49
CA HIS A 144 50.05 -2.91 29.87
C HIS A 144 50.55 -3.73 28.67
N PRO A 145 51.60 -3.27 27.96
CA PRO A 145 52.05 -3.87 26.69
C PRO A 145 52.62 -5.29 26.84
N ALA A 146 53.11 -5.66 28.03
CA ALA A 146 53.65 -7.00 28.29
C ALA A 146 52.57 -8.07 28.48
N GLN A 147 51.29 -7.68 28.63
CA GLN A 147 50.19 -8.57 29.04
C GLN A 147 49.10 -8.68 27.96
N VAL A 148 49.20 -7.89 26.89
CA VAL A 148 48.22 -7.86 25.80
C VAL A 148 48.97 -8.11 24.48
N ASP A 149 48.49 -9.07 23.68
CA ASP A 149 49.08 -9.40 22.39
C ASP A 149 48.74 -8.35 21.33
N ALA A 150 49.74 -7.56 20.92
CA ALA A 150 49.59 -6.54 19.89
C ALA A 150 49.21 -7.12 18.50
N GLU A 151 49.63 -8.35 18.18
CA GLU A 151 49.27 -8.99 16.91
C GLU A 151 47.79 -9.40 16.89
N GLN A 152 47.26 -9.84 18.04
CA GLN A 152 45.83 -10.10 18.21
C GLN A 152 44.99 -8.83 18.02
N VAL A 153 45.42 -7.70 18.59
CA VAL A 153 44.72 -6.42 18.43
C VAL A 153 44.73 -5.96 16.96
N ALA A 154 45.87 -6.06 16.27
CA ALA A 154 45.97 -5.75 14.84
C ALA A 154 45.10 -6.68 13.95
N ARG A 155 44.83 -7.92 14.37
CA ARG A 155 43.85 -8.80 13.70
C ARG A 155 42.42 -8.32 13.93
N TRP A 156 42.09 -7.83 15.12
CA TRP A 156 40.77 -7.28 15.43
C TRP A 156 40.48 -5.97 14.72
N GLU A 157 41.48 -5.10 14.55
CA GLU A 157 41.36 -3.89 13.71
C GLU A 157 40.99 -4.23 12.27
N ARG A 158 41.65 -5.23 11.67
CA ARG A 158 41.32 -5.74 10.33
C ARG A 158 39.91 -6.35 10.28
N ALA A 159 39.51 -7.09 11.32
CA ALA A 159 38.17 -7.66 11.40
C ALA A 159 37.07 -6.59 11.48
N LEU A 160 37.31 -5.50 12.22
CA LEU A 160 36.41 -4.37 12.33
C LEU A 160 36.30 -3.60 11.00
N ALA A 161 37.43 -3.37 10.30
CA ALA A 161 37.42 -2.78 8.97
C ALA A 161 36.60 -3.62 7.98
N HIS A 162 36.81 -4.94 7.99
CA HIS A 162 36.04 -5.87 7.15
C HIS A 162 34.54 -5.89 7.49
N LEU A 163 34.17 -5.73 8.76
CA LEU A 163 32.77 -5.57 9.16
C LEU A 163 32.17 -4.30 8.55
N GLY A 164 32.89 -3.17 8.61
CA GLY A 164 32.47 -1.90 8.00
C GLY A 164 32.19 -2.04 6.51
N ASP A 165 33.12 -2.64 5.76
CA ASP A 165 32.94 -2.88 4.31
C ASP A 165 31.71 -3.75 4.01
N ARG A 166 31.54 -4.84 4.78
CA ARG A 166 30.39 -5.75 4.63
C ARG A 166 29.08 -5.05 4.96
N ARG A 167 29.06 -4.22 6.00
CA ARG A 167 27.90 -3.42 6.39
C ARG A 167 27.52 -2.45 5.28
N ALA A 168 28.48 -1.65 4.79
CA ALA A 168 28.24 -0.70 3.71
C ALA A 168 27.72 -1.38 2.43
N SER A 169 28.26 -2.56 2.10
CA SER A 169 27.79 -3.37 0.97
C SER A 169 26.34 -3.85 1.16
N LEU A 170 25.99 -4.30 2.36
CA LEU A 170 24.62 -4.73 2.68
C LEU A 170 23.64 -3.56 2.68
N GLU A 171 24.01 -2.41 3.26
CA GLU A 171 23.21 -1.19 3.21
C GLU A 171 22.93 -0.77 1.77
N THR A 172 23.96 -0.77 0.90
CA THR A 172 23.79 -0.50 -0.54
C THR A 172 22.84 -1.52 -1.21
N HIS A 173 22.90 -2.79 -0.81
CA HIS A 173 21.99 -3.81 -1.34
C HIS A 173 20.55 -3.58 -0.88
N VAL A 174 20.35 -3.19 0.38
CA VAL A 174 19.05 -2.80 0.92
C VAL A 174 18.49 -1.61 0.17
N ASP A 175 19.27 -0.54 -0.04
CA ASP A 175 18.85 0.65 -0.80
C ASP A 175 18.34 0.27 -2.20
N LYS A 176 19.09 -0.59 -2.91
CA LYS A 176 18.70 -1.09 -4.24
C LYS A 176 17.42 -1.92 -4.20
N LEU A 177 17.24 -2.74 -3.16
CA LEU A 177 16.01 -3.52 -2.98
C LEU A 177 14.81 -2.61 -2.67
N GLU A 178 14.99 -1.59 -1.85
CA GLU A 178 13.95 -0.60 -1.52
C GLU A 178 13.50 0.15 -2.78
N GLN A 179 14.45 0.70 -3.55
CA GLN A 179 14.18 1.38 -4.81
C GLN A 179 13.41 0.46 -5.77
N ARG A 180 13.90 -0.77 -5.96
CA ARG A 180 13.24 -1.76 -6.82
C ARG A 180 11.83 -2.11 -6.36
N ALA A 181 11.60 -2.20 -5.04
CA ALA A 181 10.29 -2.51 -4.48
C ALA A 181 9.28 -1.39 -4.75
N VAL A 182 9.68 -0.14 -4.51
CA VAL A 182 8.85 1.05 -4.75
C VAL A 182 8.59 1.23 -6.25
N GLU A 183 9.60 1.09 -7.10
CA GLU A 183 9.44 1.17 -8.56
C GLU A 183 8.55 0.07 -9.13
N ALA A 184 8.64 -1.16 -8.61
CA ALA A 184 7.75 -2.24 -8.99
C ALA A 184 6.30 -1.93 -8.59
N ALA A 185 6.08 -1.40 -7.38
CA ALA A 185 4.76 -0.96 -6.93
C ALA A 185 4.19 0.15 -7.83
N ARG A 186 4.98 1.18 -8.16
CA ARG A 186 4.59 2.25 -9.11
C ARG A 186 4.21 1.72 -10.50
N ARG A 187 4.85 0.63 -10.93
CA ARG A 187 4.56 -0.05 -12.20
C ARG A 187 3.43 -1.08 -12.11
N GLY A 188 2.90 -1.35 -10.91
CA GLY A 188 1.89 -2.40 -10.69
C GLY A 188 2.43 -3.81 -10.90
N ASP A 189 3.75 -4.00 -10.82
CA ASP A 189 4.38 -5.32 -10.84
C ASP A 189 4.36 -5.88 -9.41
N HIS A 190 3.19 -6.40 -9.02
CA HIS A 190 2.94 -6.91 -7.67
C HIS A 190 3.85 -8.10 -7.32
N GLU A 191 4.26 -8.90 -8.30
CA GLU A 191 5.14 -10.05 -8.07
C GLU A 191 6.55 -9.60 -7.70
N THR A 192 7.13 -8.68 -8.48
CA THR A 192 8.46 -8.12 -8.18
C THR A 192 8.44 -7.33 -6.87
N ALA A 193 7.39 -6.54 -6.63
CA ALA A 193 7.22 -5.79 -5.39
C ALA A 193 7.17 -6.73 -4.17
N ALA A 194 6.34 -7.78 -4.21
CA ALA A 194 6.23 -8.76 -3.13
C ALA A 194 7.53 -9.55 -2.93
N ARG A 195 8.23 -9.92 -4.01
CA ARG A 195 9.54 -10.59 -3.91
C ARG A 195 10.58 -9.69 -3.25
N ALA A 196 10.61 -8.40 -3.57
CA ALA A 196 11.52 -7.44 -2.95
C ALA A 196 11.19 -7.24 -1.47
N LEU A 197 9.91 -7.10 -1.12
CA LEU A 197 9.47 -6.96 0.28
C LEU A 197 9.80 -8.19 1.14
N ARG A 198 9.63 -9.41 0.60
CA ARG A 198 10.05 -10.65 1.31
C ARG A 198 11.55 -10.67 1.60
N ARG A 199 12.37 -10.22 0.65
CA ARG A 199 13.83 -10.11 0.84
C ARG A 199 14.17 -9.07 1.91
N LEU A 200 13.55 -7.90 1.86
CA LEU A 200 13.71 -6.86 2.88
C LEU A 200 13.28 -7.35 4.27
N SER A 201 12.15 -8.06 4.37
CA SER A 201 11.69 -8.66 5.62
C SER A 201 12.69 -9.70 6.16
N THR A 202 13.31 -10.49 5.29
CA THR A 202 14.36 -11.43 5.67
C THR A 202 15.60 -10.71 6.21
N VAL A 203 16.03 -9.63 5.54
CA VAL A 203 17.16 -8.80 6.01
C VAL A 203 16.84 -8.16 7.36
N HIS A 204 15.65 -7.61 7.52
CA HIS A 204 15.18 -7.03 8.77
C HIS A 204 15.18 -8.05 9.92
N ALA A 205 14.66 -9.26 9.70
CA ALA A 205 14.61 -10.31 10.72
C ALA A 205 16.01 -10.81 11.13
N LEU A 206 16.93 -10.93 10.17
CA LEU A 206 18.28 -11.42 10.43
C LEU A 206 19.21 -10.33 10.98
N ARG A 207 19.01 -9.07 10.57
CA ARG A 207 19.93 -7.95 10.79
C ARG A 207 19.16 -6.63 11.04
N PRO A 208 18.51 -6.49 12.20
CA PRO A 208 17.71 -5.30 12.52
C PRO A 208 18.55 -4.01 12.62
N VAL A 209 19.87 -4.12 12.87
CA VAL A 209 20.79 -2.96 12.89
C VAL A 209 20.94 -2.34 11.50
N ILE A 210 20.91 -3.15 10.43
CA ILE A 210 21.07 -2.69 9.04
C ILE A 210 19.74 -2.15 8.50
N LEU A 211 18.63 -2.82 8.84
CA LEU A 211 17.28 -2.42 8.46
C LEU A 211 16.38 -2.35 9.70
N PRO A 212 16.37 -1.20 10.39
CA PRO A 212 15.53 -0.99 11.56
C PRO A 212 14.04 -1.01 11.22
N ASP A 213 13.20 -1.25 12.24
CA ASP A 213 11.73 -1.30 12.11
C ASP A 213 11.13 -0.06 11.45
N ASP A 214 11.60 1.12 11.83
CA ASP A 214 11.07 2.39 11.30
C ASP A 214 11.36 2.53 9.80
N ARG A 215 12.56 2.13 9.39
CA ARG A 215 12.98 2.16 7.99
C ARG A 215 12.20 1.12 7.17
N PHE A 216 12.06 -0.11 7.67
CA PHE A 216 11.27 -1.14 7.02
C PHE A 216 9.79 -0.72 6.87
N ARG A 217 9.21 -0.12 7.91
CA ARG A 217 7.85 0.46 7.86
C ARG A 217 7.74 1.56 6.80
N THR A 218 8.70 2.48 6.77
CA THR A 218 8.75 3.56 5.77
C THR A 218 8.73 3.02 4.35
N VAL A 219 9.51 1.97 4.07
CA VAL A 219 9.53 1.34 2.74
C VAL A 219 8.19 0.70 2.42
N ARG A 220 7.58 -0.01 3.38
CA ARG A 220 6.27 -0.63 3.20
C ARG A 220 5.20 0.41 2.89
N ASP A 221 5.18 1.51 3.64
CA ASP A 221 4.20 2.58 3.47
C ASP A 221 4.42 3.30 2.12
N ALA A 222 5.68 3.51 1.71
CA ALA A 222 6.01 4.05 0.39
C ALA A 222 5.56 3.12 -0.76
N MET A 223 5.65 1.80 -0.59
CA MET A 223 5.14 0.84 -1.58
C MET A 223 3.62 0.87 -1.68
N ILE A 224 2.92 0.95 -0.54
CA ILE A 224 1.45 1.03 -0.50
C ILE A 224 0.99 2.31 -1.19
N ALA A 225 1.57 3.46 -0.82
CA ALA A 225 1.27 4.75 -1.44
C ALA A 225 1.52 4.71 -2.96
N ALA A 226 2.66 4.14 -3.40
CA ALA A 226 2.97 4.00 -4.81
C ALA A 226 1.97 3.11 -5.59
N SER A 227 1.43 2.07 -4.96
CA SER A 227 0.40 1.22 -5.58
C SER A 227 -0.94 1.97 -5.67
N GLN A 228 -1.34 2.63 -4.59
CA GLN A 228 -2.55 3.44 -4.53
C GLN A 228 -2.53 4.56 -5.56
N ASP A 229 -1.43 5.32 -5.67
CA ASP A 229 -1.25 6.37 -6.67
C ASP A 229 -1.46 5.85 -8.10
N ARG A 230 -0.98 4.64 -8.40
CA ARG A 230 -1.18 4.02 -9.72
C ARG A 230 -2.63 3.65 -9.96
N GLU A 231 -3.31 3.08 -8.96
CA GLU A 231 -4.73 2.73 -9.04
C GLU A 231 -5.57 3.99 -9.26
N HIS A 232 -5.29 5.07 -8.52
CA HIS A 232 -5.91 6.38 -8.71
C HIS A 232 -5.70 6.91 -10.13
N GLN A 233 -4.47 6.85 -10.65
CA GLN A 233 -4.17 7.28 -12.03
C GLN A 233 -4.88 6.43 -13.08
N ARG A 234 -5.03 5.12 -12.86
CA ARG A 234 -5.75 4.22 -13.76
C ARG A 234 -7.24 4.54 -13.79
N ALA A 235 -7.87 4.68 -12.63
CA ALA A 235 -9.28 5.02 -12.51
C ALA A 235 -9.57 6.41 -13.10
N ALA A 236 -8.73 7.42 -12.81
CA ALA A 236 -8.88 8.76 -13.39
C ALA A 236 -8.78 8.76 -14.93
N ARG A 237 -7.89 7.93 -15.49
CA ARG A 237 -7.81 7.76 -16.96
C ARG A 237 -9.04 7.08 -17.52
N ALA A 238 -9.50 6.01 -16.88
CA ALA A 238 -10.71 5.29 -17.30
C ALA A 238 -11.94 6.22 -17.29
N LEU A 239 -12.09 7.06 -16.27
CA LEU A 239 -13.12 8.09 -16.20
C LEU A 239 -13.06 9.05 -17.39
N ILE A 240 -11.89 9.64 -17.65
CA ILE A 240 -11.70 10.59 -18.76
C ILE A 240 -11.95 9.92 -20.12
N ASP A 241 -11.45 8.69 -20.31
CA ASP A 241 -11.64 7.95 -21.56
C ASP A 241 -13.11 7.63 -21.79
N ARG A 242 -13.86 7.32 -20.71
CA ARG A 242 -15.30 7.09 -20.79
C ARG A 242 -16.08 8.37 -21.10
N GLU A 243 -15.77 9.47 -20.43
CA GLU A 243 -16.34 10.80 -20.71
C GLU A 243 -16.13 11.17 -22.19
N ARG A 244 -14.91 10.96 -22.71
CA ARG A 244 -14.57 11.21 -24.12
C ARG A 244 -15.34 10.32 -25.08
N ALA A 245 -15.49 9.03 -24.76
CA ALA A 245 -16.25 8.10 -25.59
C ALA A 245 -17.72 8.52 -25.71
N VAL A 246 -18.37 8.87 -24.59
CA VAL A 246 -19.77 9.33 -24.59
C VAL A 246 -19.90 10.67 -25.33
N ALA A 247 -18.98 11.61 -25.13
CA ALA A 247 -19.00 12.87 -25.86
C ALA A 247 -18.83 12.67 -27.39
N ALA A 248 -17.97 11.73 -27.80
CA ALA A 248 -17.78 11.39 -29.21
C ALA A 248 -19.03 10.73 -29.81
N GLU A 249 -19.69 9.84 -29.07
CA GLU A 249 -20.95 9.21 -29.47
C GLU A 249 -22.05 10.27 -29.72
N ILE A 250 -22.25 11.19 -28.79
CA ILE A 250 -23.24 12.26 -28.91
C ILE A 250 -22.91 13.19 -30.09
N ARG A 251 -21.63 13.52 -30.29
CA ARG A 251 -21.20 14.34 -31.43
C ARG A 251 -21.44 13.63 -32.76
N ALA A 252 -21.15 12.34 -32.86
CA ALA A 252 -21.42 11.57 -34.08
C ALA A 252 -22.92 11.57 -34.43
N LEU A 253 -23.79 11.42 -33.42
CA LEU A 253 -25.25 11.52 -33.59
C LEU A 253 -25.66 12.92 -34.08
N ALA A 254 -25.12 13.97 -33.47
CA ALA A 254 -25.36 15.36 -33.88
C ALA A 254 -24.95 15.61 -35.33
N ASP A 255 -23.77 15.13 -35.74
CA ASP A 255 -23.25 15.31 -37.10
C ASP A 255 -24.11 14.59 -38.14
N VAL A 256 -24.71 13.45 -37.80
CA VAL A 256 -25.63 12.74 -38.71
C VAL A 256 -26.95 13.51 -38.85
N ILE A 257 -27.52 13.98 -37.73
CA ILE A 257 -28.77 14.74 -37.71
C ILE A 257 -28.61 16.05 -38.49
N HIS A 258 -27.52 16.78 -38.24
CA HIS A 258 -27.23 18.03 -38.94
C HIS A 258 -27.01 17.82 -40.44
N ARG A 259 -26.25 16.79 -40.82
CA ARG A 259 -26.03 16.46 -42.25
C ARG A 259 -27.33 16.14 -42.97
N PHE A 260 -28.23 15.39 -42.33
CA PHE A 260 -29.55 15.13 -42.92
C PHE A 260 -30.32 16.43 -43.15
N HIS A 261 -30.32 17.35 -42.18
CA HIS A 261 -30.98 18.65 -42.35
C HIS A 261 -30.44 19.46 -43.53
N VAL A 262 -29.12 19.44 -43.73
CA VAL A 262 -28.47 20.11 -44.87
C VAL A 262 -28.88 19.46 -46.19
N VAL A 263 -28.81 18.14 -46.30
CA VAL A 263 -29.19 17.40 -47.53
C VAL A 263 -30.68 17.56 -47.83
N ALA A 264 -31.54 17.52 -46.81
CA ALA A 264 -32.98 17.65 -46.98
C ALA A 264 -33.41 19.00 -47.56
N ARG A 265 -32.61 20.05 -47.35
CA ARG A 265 -32.84 21.39 -47.91
C ARG A 265 -32.24 21.57 -49.31
N ALA A 266 -31.15 20.87 -49.61
CA ALA A 266 -30.41 21.04 -50.86
C ALA A 266 -30.89 20.12 -51.99
N THR A 267 -31.42 18.95 -51.66
CA THR A 267 -31.64 17.86 -52.62
C THR A 267 -33.12 17.46 -52.71
N ARG A 268 -33.58 17.12 -53.92
CA ARG A 268 -34.93 16.57 -54.14
C ARG A 268 -35.07 15.22 -53.43
N HIS A 269 -36.26 14.94 -52.90
CA HIS A 269 -36.52 13.77 -52.06
C HIS A 269 -36.30 12.43 -52.76
N ASP A 270 -36.44 12.37 -54.09
CA ASP A 270 -36.22 11.14 -54.86
C ASP A 270 -34.74 10.79 -55.09
N ALA A 271 -33.82 11.72 -54.81
CA ALA A 271 -32.40 11.51 -55.03
C ALA A 271 -31.83 10.40 -54.12
N PRO A 272 -30.89 9.59 -54.62
CA PRO A 272 -30.29 8.50 -53.82
C PRO A 272 -29.56 9.04 -52.58
N GLU A 273 -28.97 10.23 -52.68
CA GLU A 273 -28.29 10.92 -51.57
C GLU A 273 -29.26 11.28 -50.43
N TYR A 274 -30.48 11.71 -50.77
CA TYR A 274 -31.51 12.01 -49.77
C TYR A 274 -31.92 10.74 -49.02
N ARG A 275 -32.20 9.65 -49.74
CA ARG A 275 -32.61 8.36 -49.15
C ARG A 275 -31.52 7.74 -48.25
N ASP A 276 -30.25 7.87 -48.62
CA ASP A 276 -29.13 7.42 -47.77
C ASP A 276 -29.02 8.25 -46.48
N ALA A 277 -29.14 9.58 -46.59
CA ALA A 277 -29.12 10.47 -45.44
C ALA A 277 -30.33 10.26 -44.51
N GLU A 278 -31.53 10.02 -45.08
CA GLU A 278 -32.77 9.75 -44.35
C GLU A 278 -32.68 8.46 -43.52
N ARG A 279 -32.15 7.38 -44.11
CA ARG A 279 -31.92 6.12 -43.36
C ARG A 279 -30.99 6.35 -42.17
N ARG A 280 -29.83 6.99 -42.39
CA ARG A 280 -28.87 7.30 -41.32
C ARG A 280 -29.48 8.20 -40.25
N TYR A 281 -30.30 9.16 -40.65
CA TYR A 281 -31.04 10.01 -39.72
C TYR A 281 -31.99 9.20 -38.85
N HIS A 282 -32.81 8.31 -39.43
CA HIS A 282 -33.72 7.47 -38.64
C HIS A 282 -32.99 6.56 -37.65
N GLU A 283 -31.85 5.99 -38.06
CA GLU A 283 -30.99 5.21 -37.16
C GLU A 283 -30.46 6.08 -36.01
N ALA A 284 -29.94 7.27 -36.30
CA ALA A 284 -29.45 8.20 -35.28
C ALA A 284 -30.56 8.67 -34.34
N VAL A 285 -31.77 8.95 -34.85
CA VAL A 285 -32.95 9.32 -34.05
C VAL A 285 -33.35 8.17 -33.12
N ALA A 286 -33.34 6.93 -33.60
CA ALA A 286 -33.62 5.76 -32.77
C ALA A 286 -32.59 5.63 -31.62
N GLN A 287 -31.31 5.85 -31.91
CA GLN A 287 -30.25 5.87 -30.89
C GLN A 287 -30.45 7.00 -29.86
N VAL A 288 -30.69 8.25 -30.30
CA VAL A 288 -30.98 9.38 -29.39
C VAL A 288 -32.23 9.14 -28.53
N ARG A 289 -33.25 8.46 -29.07
CA ARG A 289 -34.44 8.07 -28.31
C ARG A 289 -34.15 6.96 -27.29
N SER A 290 -33.23 6.04 -27.60
CA SER A 290 -32.77 5.00 -26.68
C SER A 290 -31.88 5.53 -25.55
N HIS A 291 -31.30 6.73 -25.68
CA HIS A 291 -30.60 7.43 -24.59
C HIS A 291 -31.59 8.06 -23.60
N ASP A 292 -32.45 7.23 -23.02
CA ASP A 292 -33.51 7.60 -22.10
C ASP A 292 -33.01 7.77 -20.66
N ARG A 293 -33.94 7.74 -19.69
CA ARG A 293 -33.60 7.85 -18.27
C ARG A 293 -32.79 6.66 -17.78
N ASP A 294 -33.00 5.47 -18.34
CA ASP A 294 -32.34 4.24 -17.88
C ASP A 294 -30.91 4.19 -18.40
N TRP A 295 -30.68 4.60 -19.66
CA TRP A 295 -29.31 4.81 -20.17
C TRP A 295 -28.55 5.84 -19.34
N PHE A 296 -29.20 6.96 -19.00
CA PHE A 296 -28.57 8.01 -18.21
C PHE A 296 -28.27 7.55 -16.78
N ALA A 297 -29.18 6.80 -16.16
CA ALA A 297 -28.97 6.21 -14.84
C ALA A 297 -27.80 5.21 -14.86
N ALA A 298 -27.71 4.36 -15.88
CA ALA A 298 -26.60 3.44 -16.07
C ALA A 298 -25.26 4.19 -16.23
N LEU A 299 -25.24 5.28 -17.00
CA LEU A 299 -24.06 6.14 -17.13
C LEU A 299 -23.65 6.78 -15.80
N ILE A 300 -24.60 7.28 -15.01
CA ILE A 300 -24.30 7.84 -13.68
C ILE A 300 -23.63 6.76 -12.80
N LEU A 301 -24.23 5.57 -12.74
CA LEU A 301 -23.69 4.47 -11.93
C LEU A 301 -22.28 4.10 -12.38
N GLU A 302 -22.05 3.98 -13.69
CA GLU A 302 -20.72 3.69 -14.25
C GLU A 302 -19.68 4.76 -13.85
N LEU A 303 -20.02 6.05 -13.94
CA LEU A 303 -19.11 7.13 -13.58
C LEU A 303 -18.85 7.21 -12.07
N VAL A 304 -19.87 6.89 -11.25
CA VAL A 304 -19.73 6.82 -9.78
C VAL A 304 -18.82 5.64 -9.39
N ASP A 305 -19.01 4.46 -9.99
CA ASP A 305 -18.16 3.30 -9.74
C ASP A 305 -16.68 3.63 -10.06
N LEU A 306 -16.42 4.30 -11.18
CA LEU A 306 -15.07 4.75 -11.56
C LEU A 306 -14.48 5.79 -10.59
N LEU A 307 -15.32 6.66 -10.01
CA LEU A 307 -14.89 7.61 -8.98
C LEU A 307 -14.56 6.91 -7.66
N GLU A 308 -15.37 5.93 -7.25
CA GLU A 308 -15.15 5.13 -6.05
C GLU A 308 -13.85 4.32 -6.14
N GLU A 309 -13.59 3.70 -7.29
CA GLU A 309 -12.31 3.01 -7.55
C GLU A 309 -11.11 3.95 -7.45
N GLY A 310 -11.25 5.18 -7.96
CA GLY A 310 -10.15 6.14 -8.04
C GLY A 310 -9.76 6.82 -6.74
N HIS A 311 -10.49 6.63 -5.63
CA HIS A 311 -10.35 7.37 -4.36
C HIS A 311 -9.96 8.84 -4.54
N LEU A 312 -10.50 9.47 -5.59
CA LEU A 312 -10.21 10.88 -5.88
C LEU A 312 -10.73 11.73 -4.72
N PRO A 313 -10.11 12.90 -4.45
CA PRO A 313 -10.66 13.82 -3.46
C PRO A 313 -12.14 14.06 -3.78
N PRO A 314 -13.06 13.72 -2.85
CA PRO A 314 -14.48 13.51 -3.19
C PRO A 314 -15.13 14.74 -3.83
N HIS A 315 -14.66 15.93 -3.46
CA HIS A 315 -15.15 17.19 -3.98
C HIS A 315 -14.74 17.49 -5.43
N LYS A 316 -13.54 17.11 -5.89
CA LYS A 316 -13.07 17.44 -7.25
C LYS A 316 -13.61 16.47 -8.29
N GLY A 317 -13.60 15.17 -7.98
CA GLY A 317 -14.11 14.13 -8.87
C GLY A 317 -15.61 14.29 -9.12
N GLN A 318 -16.39 14.48 -8.05
CA GLN A 318 -17.84 14.67 -8.16
C GLN A 318 -18.20 15.90 -8.98
N GLN A 319 -17.55 17.04 -8.75
CA GLN A 319 -17.79 18.26 -9.54
C GLN A 319 -17.44 18.12 -11.02
N GLN A 320 -16.48 17.25 -11.39
CA GLN A 320 -16.20 16.96 -12.79
C GLN A 320 -17.33 16.14 -13.41
N VAL A 321 -17.74 15.05 -12.75
CA VAL A 321 -18.81 14.17 -13.23
C VAL A 321 -20.13 14.93 -13.34
N ASP A 322 -20.49 15.75 -12.34
CA ASP A 322 -21.72 16.55 -12.38
C ASP A 322 -21.74 17.51 -13.58
N ARG A 323 -20.64 18.24 -13.83
CA ARG A 323 -20.50 19.13 -15.00
C ARG A 323 -20.60 18.37 -16.32
N PHE A 324 -20.01 17.18 -16.39
CA PHE A 324 -20.07 16.34 -17.57
C PHE A 324 -21.51 15.85 -17.82
N LEU A 325 -22.19 15.35 -16.79
CA LEU A 325 -23.57 14.90 -16.85
C LEU A 325 -24.53 16.02 -17.28
N ASP A 326 -24.33 17.24 -16.78
CA ASP A 326 -25.11 18.41 -17.23
C ASP A 326 -24.85 18.75 -18.70
N SER A 327 -23.61 18.63 -19.17
CA SER A 327 -23.28 18.80 -20.59
C SER A 327 -23.97 17.74 -21.47
N VAL A 328 -23.97 16.48 -21.04
CA VAL A 328 -24.66 15.37 -21.74
C VAL A 328 -26.17 15.63 -21.79
N ARG A 329 -26.79 16.03 -20.68
CA ARG A 329 -28.22 16.36 -20.63
C ARG A 329 -28.56 17.49 -21.60
N ALA A 330 -27.78 18.57 -21.59
CA ALA A 330 -27.97 19.71 -22.48
C ALA A 330 -27.84 19.29 -23.96
N ALA A 331 -26.83 18.47 -24.29
CA ALA A 331 -26.62 17.98 -25.65
C ALA A 331 -27.78 17.09 -26.13
N LEU A 332 -28.24 16.14 -25.32
CA LEU A 332 -29.39 15.28 -25.67
C LEU A 332 -30.69 16.08 -25.79
N HIS A 333 -30.89 17.09 -24.94
CA HIS A 333 -32.04 17.98 -25.04
C HIS A 333 -32.02 18.78 -26.36
N ASN A 334 -30.87 19.35 -26.72
CA ASN A 334 -30.70 20.08 -27.98
C ASN A 334 -30.93 19.19 -29.19
N LEU A 335 -30.41 17.95 -29.19
CA LEU A 335 -30.64 16.99 -30.26
C LEU A 335 -32.12 16.63 -30.41
N ARG A 336 -32.83 16.43 -29.30
CA ARG A 336 -34.28 16.17 -29.33
C ARG A 336 -35.06 17.36 -29.89
N ALA A 337 -34.68 18.58 -29.52
CA ALA A 337 -35.29 19.79 -30.06
C ALA A 337 -35.04 19.94 -31.58
N GLU A 338 -33.83 19.61 -32.05
CA GLU A 338 -33.49 19.62 -33.48
C GLU A 338 -34.28 18.56 -34.26
N ILE A 339 -34.38 17.32 -33.73
CA ILE A 339 -35.20 16.25 -34.31
C ILE A 339 -36.67 16.70 -34.43
N GLN A 340 -37.25 17.29 -33.37
CA GLN A 340 -38.61 17.80 -33.40
C GLN A 340 -38.79 18.90 -34.45
N LYS A 341 -37.83 19.81 -34.58
CA LYS A 341 -37.85 20.86 -35.60
C LYS A 341 -37.86 20.25 -37.01
N ILE A 342 -36.97 19.30 -37.30
CA ILE A 342 -36.90 18.60 -38.59
C ILE A 342 -38.22 17.87 -38.86
N GLU A 343 -38.77 17.13 -37.90
CA GLU A 343 -40.05 16.44 -38.04
C GLU A 343 -41.21 17.41 -38.33
N THR A 344 -41.24 18.59 -37.70
CA THR A 344 -42.27 19.61 -37.99
C THR A 344 -42.09 20.27 -39.36
N GLU A 345 -40.85 20.52 -39.80
CA GLU A 345 -40.56 21.04 -41.14
C GLU A 345 -40.98 20.01 -42.20
N SER A 346 -40.58 18.74 -42.09
CA SER A 346 -40.95 17.68 -43.04
C SER A 346 -42.46 17.43 -43.14
N ARG A 347 -43.21 17.55 -42.04
CA ARG A 347 -44.68 17.45 -42.05
C ARG A 347 -45.36 18.59 -42.81
N ARG A 348 -44.75 19.78 -42.85
CA ARG A 348 -45.27 20.92 -43.62
C ARG A 348 -45.03 20.79 -45.13
N PHE A 349 -44.02 20.03 -45.54
CA PHE A 349 -43.68 19.79 -46.94
C PHE A 349 -44.30 18.51 -47.53
N SER A 350 -44.90 17.63 -46.72
CA SER A 350 -45.72 16.52 -47.22
C SER A 350 -47.13 17.02 -47.56
N PRO A 351 -47.57 17.00 -48.84
CA PRO A 351 -48.93 17.36 -49.19
C PRO A 351 -49.90 16.37 -48.55
N SER A 352 -50.91 16.89 -47.84
CA SER A 352 -52.03 16.11 -47.34
C SER A 352 -52.59 15.23 -48.47
N PRO A 353 -52.83 13.92 -48.25
CA PRO A 353 -53.60 13.15 -49.21
C PRO A 353 -54.96 13.84 -49.37
N ALA A 354 -55.32 14.13 -50.62
CA ALA A 354 -56.58 14.79 -50.95
C ALA A 354 -57.75 14.00 -50.34
N PRO A 355 -58.81 14.68 -49.85
CA PRO A 355 -59.96 13.98 -49.28
C PRO A 355 -60.58 13.08 -50.36
N PRO A 356 -61.09 11.89 -50.00
CA PRO A 356 -61.72 10.99 -50.95
C PRO A 356 -62.88 11.73 -51.61
N GLY A 357 -62.75 11.96 -52.91
CA GLY A 357 -63.77 12.59 -53.73
C GLY A 357 -65.08 11.83 -53.59
N THR A 358 -66.13 12.56 -53.21
CA THR A 358 -67.52 12.18 -53.31
C THR A 358 -67.80 11.63 -54.70
N ARG A 359 -68.07 10.32 -54.79
CA ARG A 359 -68.75 9.73 -55.94
C ARG A 359 -70.21 10.18 -55.88
N HIS A 360 -70.58 11.06 -56.80
CA HIS A 360 -71.95 11.17 -57.25
C HIS A 360 -72.22 10.00 -58.19
N ASP A 361 -73.17 9.15 -57.82
CA ASP A 361 -74.11 8.49 -58.73
C ASP A 361 -75.49 8.54 -58.06
#